data_AF-A0AA50E0T8-F1
#
_entry.id   AF-A0AA50E0T8-F1
#
_cell.length_a   1.000
_cell.length_b   1.000
_cell.length_c   1.000
_cell.angle_alpha   90.00
_cell.angle_beta   90.00
_cell.angle_gamma   90.00
#
_symmetry.space_group_name_H-M   'P 1'
#
loop_
_entity.id
_entity.type
_entity.pdbx_description
1 polymer ?
#
loop_
_entity_poly.entity_id
_entity_poly.type
_entity_poly.pdbx_seq_one_letter_code
_entity_poly.pdbx_strand_id
1 'polypeptide(L)'
;MDLTGAAFVGTPVPAMGFNNDLGWSLTVNYPHNVGKYALTLAEGGYEWDGEVKSFDRRNNQVKILQGNGSYQTLQWETLESVTGIVVAQRGGNAYTLKIPGLDRSGAISQFLHMGKAKTLEQFEAAWQQQQIPMFNVLYSDRQGNIFYLYNTLTPIREGSWQDWDRLQPINRSADLNSDYYIYEQLPKLTNPASGWLQNTNDPPGPAPFPGVGCGGLSSQSGRAGSELCSFFAAYPTVN
;
A
#
# COMPACT_ATOMS: atom_id res chain seq x y z
N MET A 1 22.47 -11.23 -13.28
CA MET A 1 21.03 -10.92 -13.18
C MET A 1 20.76 -10.02 -14.36
N ASP A 2 19.98 -10.50 -15.32
CA ASP A 2 19.59 -9.71 -16.48
C ASP A 2 18.20 -9.17 -16.19
N LEU A 3 18.09 -7.87 -15.95
CA LEU A 3 16.84 -7.22 -15.56
C LEU A 3 16.70 -5.93 -16.37
N THR A 4 15.61 -5.82 -17.12
CA THR A 4 15.26 -4.64 -17.91
C THR A 4 13.94 -4.09 -17.42
N GLY A 5 13.81 -2.77 -17.29
CA GLY A 5 12.57 -2.19 -16.81
C GLY A 5 12.61 -0.69 -16.56
N ALA A 6 11.60 -0.22 -15.85
CA ALA A 6 11.44 1.17 -15.44
C ALA A 6 11.60 1.30 -13.92
N ALA A 7 12.28 2.37 -13.52
CA ALA A 7 12.56 2.71 -12.14
C ALA A 7 12.16 4.17 -11.88
N PHE A 8 11.80 4.49 -10.64
CA PHE A 8 11.77 5.89 -10.22
C PHE A 8 13.20 6.41 -10.18
N VAL A 9 13.43 7.64 -10.63
CA VAL A 9 14.76 8.26 -10.57
C VAL A 9 15.24 8.25 -9.11
N GLY A 10 16.41 7.66 -8.87
CA GLY A 10 16.98 7.48 -7.54
C GLY A 10 16.76 6.11 -6.90
N THR A 11 15.89 5.26 -7.46
CA THR A 11 15.77 3.85 -7.03
C THR A 11 16.80 2.97 -7.75
N PRO A 12 17.53 2.07 -7.04
CA PRO A 12 18.62 1.30 -7.63
C PRO A 12 18.15 0.05 -8.39
N VAL A 13 16.85 -0.26 -8.36
CA VAL A 13 16.26 -1.46 -8.97
C VAL A 13 14.98 -1.07 -9.70
N PRO A 14 14.71 -1.58 -10.92
CA PRO A 14 13.42 -1.40 -11.59
C PRO A 14 12.24 -1.84 -10.72
N ALA A 15 11.24 -0.97 -10.61
CA ALA A 15 9.99 -1.26 -9.90
C ALA A 15 9.03 -2.07 -10.78
N MET A 16 9.10 -1.90 -12.10
CA MET A 16 8.41 -2.67 -13.12
C MET A 16 9.44 -3.15 -14.13
N GLY A 17 9.31 -4.36 -14.65
CA GLY A 17 10.31 -4.88 -15.56
C GLY A 17 10.12 -6.34 -15.91
N PHE A 18 11.12 -6.89 -16.58
CA PHE A 18 11.19 -8.28 -16.96
C PHE A 18 12.64 -8.76 -16.98
N ASN A 19 12.79 -10.07 -16.84
CA ASN A 19 14.03 -10.80 -17.06
C ASN A 19 13.78 -11.87 -18.14
N ASN A 20 14.72 -12.79 -18.32
CA ASN A 20 14.57 -13.84 -19.32
C ASN A 20 13.39 -14.78 -19.02
N ASP A 21 12.96 -14.89 -17.76
CA ASP A 21 12.00 -15.87 -17.24
C ASP A 21 10.58 -15.31 -17.13
N LEU A 22 10.45 -14.07 -16.66
CA LEU A 22 9.19 -13.46 -16.27
C LEU A 22 9.18 -11.94 -16.42
N GLY A 23 8.00 -11.34 -16.37
CA GLY A 23 7.79 -9.90 -16.33
C GLY A 23 6.65 -9.50 -15.41
N TRP A 24 6.68 -8.27 -14.91
CA TRP A 24 5.63 -7.73 -14.05
C TRP A 24 5.42 -6.23 -14.26
N SER A 25 4.21 -5.78 -13.89
CA SER A 25 3.81 -4.38 -13.87
C SER A 25 3.04 -4.06 -12.60
N LEU A 26 2.98 -2.77 -12.27
CA LEU A 26 2.32 -2.26 -11.06
C LEU A 26 1.30 -1.18 -11.43
N THR A 27 0.15 -1.18 -10.75
CA THR A 27 -0.80 -0.07 -10.82
C THR A 27 -1.22 0.35 -9.41
N VAL A 28 -1.62 1.60 -9.24
CA VAL A 28 -2.10 2.13 -7.95
C VAL A 28 -3.44 1.49 -7.60
N ASN A 29 -3.60 1.07 -6.33
CA ASN A 29 -4.77 0.37 -5.82
C ASN A 29 -5.51 1.06 -4.65
N TYR A 30 -5.09 2.27 -4.26
CA TYR A 30 -5.71 3.10 -3.23
C TYR A 30 -6.18 2.35 -1.95
N PRO A 31 -5.32 1.56 -1.29
CA PRO A 31 -5.72 0.77 -0.14
C PRO A 31 -6.03 1.70 1.04
N HIS A 32 -7.09 1.38 1.78
CA HIS A 32 -7.38 2.05 3.05
C HIS A 32 -6.47 1.45 4.12
N ASN A 33 -5.21 1.90 4.15
CA ASN A 33 -4.17 1.32 4.98
C ASN A 33 -3.59 2.30 6.02
N VAL A 34 -3.85 3.61 5.88
CA VAL A 34 -3.50 4.63 6.89
C VAL A 34 -4.60 4.75 7.93
N GLY A 35 -4.26 4.63 9.20
CA GLY A 35 -5.16 4.90 10.32
C GLY A 35 -5.25 6.40 10.59
N LYS A 36 -6.48 6.93 10.77
CA LYS A 36 -6.75 8.35 11.04
C LYS A 36 -7.49 8.45 12.38
N TYR A 37 -6.80 8.94 13.41
CA TYR A 37 -7.35 8.90 14.78
C TYR A 37 -7.39 10.27 15.44
N ALA A 38 -8.37 10.48 16.31
CA ALA A 38 -8.45 11.61 17.23
C ALA A 38 -8.36 11.12 18.67
N LEU A 39 -7.35 11.61 19.38
CA LEU A 39 -7.13 11.38 20.81
C LEU A 39 -7.57 12.61 21.60
N THR A 40 -8.26 12.41 22.71
CA THR A 40 -8.56 13.49 23.66
C THR A 40 -7.28 13.91 24.37
N LEU A 41 -6.94 15.20 24.33
CA LEU A 41 -5.78 15.73 25.04
C LEU A 41 -6.06 15.81 26.55
N ALA A 42 -5.05 15.48 27.33
CA ALA A 42 -5.02 15.68 28.77
C ALA A 42 -3.71 16.40 29.16
N GLU A 43 -3.61 16.88 30.40
CA GLU A 43 -2.42 17.59 30.85
C GLU A 43 -1.17 16.70 30.70
N GLY A 44 -0.20 17.15 29.90
CA GLY A 44 1.03 16.41 29.63
C GLY A 44 0.93 15.26 28.61
N GLY A 45 -0.27 14.95 28.08
CA GLY A 45 -0.46 13.76 27.26
C GLY A 45 -1.84 13.64 26.60
N TYR A 46 -2.36 12.42 26.56
CA TYR A 46 -3.67 12.09 26.00
C TYR A 46 -4.34 10.96 26.78
N GLU A 47 -5.67 10.91 26.74
CA GLU A 47 -6.45 9.86 27.39
C GLU A 47 -6.28 8.52 26.66
N TRP A 48 -5.95 7.48 27.42
CA TRP A 48 -5.76 6.13 26.90
C TRP A 48 -6.05 5.06 27.95
N ASP A 49 -6.98 4.16 27.68
CA ASP A 49 -7.42 3.07 28.57
C ASP A 49 -7.82 3.54 29.99
N GLY A 50 -8.36 4.76 30.08
CA GLY A 50 -8.76 5.38 31.36
C GLY A 50 -7.64 6.10 32.11
N GLU A 51 -6.42 6.13 31.57
CA GLU A 51 -5.26 6.83 32.12
C GLU A 51 -4.78 7.96 31.19
N VAL A 52 -3.85 8.79 31.67
CA VAL A 52 -3.17 9.79 30.84
C VAL A 52 -1.82 9.23 30.39
N LYS A 53 -1.65 9.05 29.08
CA LYS A 53 -0.40 8.59 28.48
C LYS A 53 0.39 9.75 27.87
N SER A 54 1.70 9.78 28.10
CA SER A 54 2.59 10.76 27.50
C SER A 54 2.84 10.48 26.00
N PHE A 55 3.08 11.53 25.23
CA PHE A 55 3.61 11.41 23.87
C PHE A 55 5.11 11.08 23.89
N ASP A 56 5.56 10.28 22.94
CA ASP A 56 6.97 10.20 22.56
C ASP A 56 7.35 11.49 21.81
N ARG A 57 8.52 12.04 22.14
CA ARG A 57 8.97 13.35 21.68
C ARG A 57 10.29 13.24 20.94
N ARG A 58 10.34 13.75 19.71
CA ARG A 58 11.57 13.88 18.93
C ARG A 58 11.79 15.32 18.53
N ASN A 59 12.90 15.90 18.97
CA ASN A 59 13.37 17.19 18.49
C ASN A 59 14.04 17.02 17.13
N ASN A 60 13.59 17.77 16.14
CA ASN A 60 14.12 17.74 14.78
C ASN A 60 14.68 19.10 14.42
N GLN A 61 15.61 19.10 13.47
CA GLN A 61 16.13 20.33 12.89
C GLN A 61 16.45 20.15 11.40
N VAL A 62 16.27 21.21 10.62
CA VAL A 62 16.67 21.26 9.21
C VAL A 62 17.33 22.60 8.92
N LYS A 63 18.34 22.59 8.05
CA LYS A 63 18.98 23.81 7.56
C LYS A 63 18.26 24.28 6.30
N ILE A 64 17.80 25.52 6.31
CA ILE A 64 17.12 26.19 5.20
C ILE A 64 18.11 27.15 4.54
N LEU A 65 18.45 26.90 3.28
CA LEU A 65 19.31 27.78 2.48
C LEU A 65 18.60 29.12 2.24
N GLN A 66 19.29 30.21 2.54
CA GLN A 66 18.82 31.58 2.37
C GLN A 66 19.35 32.18 1.06
N GLY A 67 18.71 33.23 0.56
CA GLY A 67 19.09 33.89 -0.69
C GLY A 67 20.50 34.47 -0.71
N ASN A 68 21.09 34.73 0.46
CA ASN A 68 22.48 35.22 0.61
C ASN A 68 23.51 34.08 0.72
N GLY A 69 23.12 32.82 0.50
CA GLY A 69 23.99 31.65 0.62
C GLY A 69 24.22 31.16 2.06
N SER A 70 23.67 31.83 3.08
CA SER A 70 23.73 31.36 4.46
C SER A 70 22.64 30.32 4.75
N TYR A 71 22.73 29.63 5.90
CA TYR A 71 21.72 28.69 6.35
C TYR A 71 21.06 29.16 7.64
N GLN A 72 19.73 29.07 7.69
CA GLN A 72 18.94 29.21 8.91
C GLN A 72 18.53 27.82 9.40
N THR A 73 18.73 27.52 10.68
CA THR A 73 18.23 26.27 11.27
C THR A 73 16.77 26.45 11.72
N LEU A 74 15.87 25.69 11.12
CA LEU A 74 14.50 25.51 11.63
C LEU A 74 14.49 24.31 12.56
N GLN A 75 13.90 24.47 13.75
CA GLN A 75 13.71 23.41 14.74
C GLN A 75 12.23 23.19 15.00
N TRP A 76 11.83 21.94 15.20
CA TRP A 76 10.46 21.59 15.58
C TRP A 76 10.43 20.27 16.36
N GLU A 77 9.40 20.08 17.18
CA GLU A 77 9.13 18.84 17.89
C GLU A 77 8.16 17.97 17.08
N THR A 78 8.44 16.67 16.99
CA THR A 78 7.48 15.65 16.54
C THR A 78 6.96 14.90 17.76
N LEU A 79 5.65 14.81 17.87
CA LEU A 79 4.97 14.00 18.86
C LEU A 79 4.47 12.71 18.22
N GLU A 80 4.62 11.60 18.93
CA GLU A 80 4.08 10.30 18.53
C GLU A 80 3.29 9.70 19.70
N SER A 81 2.16 9.11 19.38
CA SER A 81 1.31 8.36 20.31
C SER A 81 1.28 6.89 19.90
N VAL A 82 0.58 6.06 20.68
CA VAL A 82 0.26 4.67 20.30
C VAL A 82 -0.49 4.54 18.96
N THR A 83 -1.20 5.59 18.54
CA THR A 83 -1.94 5.66 17.26
C THR A 83 -1.15 6.33 16.13
N GLY A 84 0.14 6.62 16.36
CA GLY A 84 1.07 7.12 15.34
C GLY A 84 1.43 8.60 15.51
N ILE A 85 1.92 9.19 14.43
CA ILE A 85 2.49 10.56 14.44
C ILE A 85 1.37 11.58 14.60
N VAL A 86 1.53 12.52 15.53
CA VAL A 86 0.61 13.65 15.70
C VAL A 86 0.86 14.65 14.57
N VAL A 87 -0.19 14.94 13.80
CA VAL A 87 -0.15 15.88 12.66
C VAL A 87 -0.85 17.19 12.95
N ALA A 88 -1.72 17.24 13.96
CA ALA A 88 -2.37 18.46 14.41
C ALA A 88 -2.83 18.34 15.87
N GLN A 89 -2.87 19.47 16.57
CA GLN A 89 -3.52 19.61 17.88
C GLN A 89 -4.43 20.83 17.85
N ARG A 90 -5.73 20.65 18.09
CA ARG A 90 -6.72 21.74 18.15
C ARG A 90 -8.00 21.28 18.83
N GLY A 91 -8.71 22.21 19.48
CA GLY A 91 -10.03 21.94 20.05
C GLY A 91 -10.03 20.79 21.07
N GLY A 92 -8.99 20.69 21.90
CA GLY A 92 -8.86 19.64 22.91
C GLY A 92 -8.47 18.25 22.38
N ASN A 93 -8.10 18.11 21.10
CA ASN A 93 -7.74 16.83 20.50
C ASN A 93 -6.35 16.86 19.84
N ALA A 94 -5.69 15.70 19.84
CA ALA A 94 -4.56 15.38 18.97
C ALA A 94 -5.02 14.48 17.82
N TYR A 95 -4.69 14.86 16.59
CA TYR A 95 -4.99 14.10 15.39
C TYR A 95 -3.74 13.36 14.94
N THR A 96 -3.85 12.05 14.73
CA THR A 96 -2.71 11.17 14.46
C THR A 96 -2.89 10.37 13.19
N LEU A 97 -1.77 10.07 12.53
CA LEU A 97 -1.71 9.17 11.39
C LEU A 97 -0.87 7.94 11.73
N LYS A 98 -1.49 6.75 11.62
CA LYS A 98 -0.79 5.47 11.68
C LYS A 98 -0.47 5.01 10.27
N ILE A 99 0.78 5.23 9.84
CA ILE A 99 1.23 4.93 8.47
C ILE A 99 1.76 3.48 8.45
N PRO A 100 1.26 2.62 7.55
CA PRO A 100 1.72 1.24 7.46
C PRO A 100 3.13 1.17 6.85
N GLY A 101 3.94 0.23 7.36
CA GLY A 101 5.25 -0.06 6.79
C GLY A 101 6.38 0.90 7.18
N LEU A 102 6.17 1.84 8.12
CA LEU A 102 7.28 2.65 8.67
C LEU A 102 8.36 1.80 9.36
N ASP A 103 7.98 0.61 9.80
CA ASP A 103 8.83 -0.44 10.38
C ASP A 103 9.47 -1.36 9.32
N ARG A 104 9.20 -1.14 8.02
CA ARG A 104 9.65 -2.00 6.92
C ARG A 104 10.63 -1.27 6.01
N SER A 105 11.90 -1.68 6.08
CA SER A 105 12.98 -1.11 5.27
C SER A 105 13.32 -1.95 4.03
N GLY A 106 12.65 -3.09 3.82
CA GLY A 106 13.05 -4.09 2.83
C GLY A 106 12.53 -3.88 1.40
N ALA A 107 11.89 -2.75 1.07
CA ALA A 107 11.25 -2.55 -0.24
C ALA A 107 12.23 -2.75 -1.42
N ILE A 108 13.46 -2.22 -1.33
CA ILE A 108 14.50 -2.41 -2.36
C ILE A 108 14.90 -3.89 -2.46
N SER A 109 15.04 -4.57 -1.31
CA SER A 109 15.36 -6.00 -1.27
C SER A 109 14.27 -6.84 -1.92
N GLN A 110 13.00 -6.52 -1.65
CA GLN A 110 11.85 -7.18 -2.27
C GLN A 110 11.85 -7.00 -3.79
N PHE A 111 12.05 -5.79 -4.33
CA PHE A 111 12.19 -5.58 -5.78
C PHE A 111 13.36 -6.36 -6.38
N LEU A 112 14.49 -6.45 -5.67
CA LEU A 112 15.63 -7.24 -6.12
C LEU A 112 15.32 -8.74 -6.13
N HIS A 113 14.58 -9.25 -5.14
CA HIS A 113 14.11 -10.65 -5.12
C HIS A 113 13.16 -10.93 -6.29
N MET A 114 12.24 -10.02 -6.60
CA MET A 114 11.38 -10.12 -7.79
C MET A 114 12.20 -10.19 -9.08
N GLY A 115 13.18 -9.32 -9.26
CA GLY A 115 14.04 -9.31 -10.45
C GLY A 115 14.92 -10.55 -10.60
N LYS A 116 15.19 -11.28 -9.51
CA LYS A 116 15.94 -12.54 -9.49
C LYS A 116 15.06 -13.78 -9.64
N ALA A 117 13.75 -13.66 -9.47
CA ALA A 117 12.83 -14.78 -9.58
C ALA A 117 12.84 -15.36 -11.00
N LYS A 118 12.67 -16.68 -11.08
CA LYS A 118 12.61 -17.45 -12.34
C LYS A 118 11.31 -18.22 -12.50
N THR A 119 10.51 -18.28 -11.44
CA THR A 119 9.22 -18.98 -11.39
C THR A 119 8.21 -18.11 -10.68
N LEU A 120 6.92 -18.35 -10.93
CA LEU A 120 5.83 -17.69 -10.22
C LEU A 120 5.98 -17.87 -8.70
N GLU A 121 6.31 -19.09 -8.24
CA GLU A 121 6.51 -19.37 -6.82
C GLU A 121 7.63 -18.52 -6.18
N GLN A 122 8.75 -18.33 -6.87
CA GLN A 122 9.82 -17.44 -6.40
C GLN A 122 9.40 -15.97 -6.40
N PHE A 123 8.57 -15.57 -7.36
CA PHE A 123 8.02 -14.22 -7.44
C PHE A 123 7.01 -13.96 -6.31
N GLU A 124 6.12 -14.91 -6.03
CA GLU A 124 5.20 -14.86 -4.89
C GLU A 124 5.96 -14.84 -3.55
N ALA A 125 7.03 -15.63 -3.40
CA ALA A 125 7.89 -15.59 -2.21
C ALA A 125 8.54 -14.22 -1.97
N ALA A 126 8.79 -13.43 -3.03
CA ALA A 126 9.21 -12.03 -2.87
C ALA A 126 8.07 -11.16 -2.29
N TRP A 127 6.84 -11.35 -2.75
CA TRP A 127 5.67 -10.62 -2.25
C TRP A 127 5.22 -11.02 -0.84
N GLN A 128 5.46 -12.28 -0.44
CA GLN A 128 5.24 -12.74 0.94
C GLN A 128 6.04 -11.96 1.99
N GLN A 129 7.13 -11.28 1.59
CA GLN A 129 7.89 -10.40 2.48
C GLN A 129 7.08 -9.16 2.89
N GLN A 130 6.08 -8.76 2.10
CA GLN A 130 5.18 -7.62 2.32
C GLN A 130 5.90 -6.32 2.73
N GLN A 131 7.07 -6.02 2.15
CA GLN A 131 7.84 -4.80 2.44
C GLN A 131 7.29 -3.57 1.72
N ILE A 132 6.46 -3.78 0.69
CA ILE A 132 5.84 -2.73 -0.10
C ILE A 132 4.38 -2.60 0.35
N PRO A 133 3.91 -1.42 0.82
CA PRO A 133 2.60 -1.27 1.47
C PRO A 133 1.41 -1.25 0.50
N MET A 134 1.65 -1.24 -0.82
CA MET A 134 0.63 -1.06 -1.83
C MET A 134 1.04 -1.61 -3.21
N PHE A 135 0.16 -1.35 -4.18
CA PHE A 135 0.11 -1.71 -5.59
C PHE A 135 -0.72 -2.95 -5.91
N ASN A 136 -1.46 -2.86 -7.02
CA ASN A 136 -1.82 -4.04 -7.77
C ASN A 136 -0.57 -4.54 -8.49
N VAL A 137 -0.41 -5.85 -8.58
CA VAL A 137 0.70 -6.51 -9.24
C VAL A 137 0.13 -7.37 -10.35
N LEU A 138 0.62 -7.18 -11.58
CA LEU A 138 0.38 -8.08 -12.69
C LEU A 138 1.69 -8.77 -13.05
N TYR A 139 1.62 -10.05 -13.37
CA TYR A 139 2.75 -10.91 -13.69
C TYR A 139 2.42 -11.77 -14.90
N SER A 140 3.45 -12.06 -15.70
CA SER A 140 3.42 -13.09 -16.73
C SER A 140 4.77 -13.78 -16.86
N ASP A 141 4.82 -15.04 -17.27
CA ASP A 141 6.08 -15.73 -17.55
C ASP A 141 6.10 -16.55 -18.84
N ARG A 142 7.30 -17.01 -19.21
CA ARG A 142 7.53 -17.81 -20.42
C ARG A 142 6.86 -19.19 -20.39
N GLN A 143 6.36 -19.64 -19.25
CA GLN A 143 5.63 -20.91 -19.11
C GLN A 143 4.13 -20.72 -19.38
N GLY A 144 3.69 -19.49 -19.66
CA GLY A 144 2.31 -19.15 -19.94
C GLY A 144 1.50 -18.82 -18.69
N ASN A 145 2.12 -18.68 -17.53
CA ASN A 145 1.39 -18.25 -16.33
C ASN A 145 1.09 -16.76 -16.40
N ILE A 146 -0.10 -16.38 -15.94
CA ILE A 146 -0.49 -15.01 -15.63
C ILE A 146 -1.00 -14.94 -14.20
N PHE A 147 -0.62 -13.88 -13.49
CA PHE A 147 -0.96 -13.71 -12.08
C PHE A 147 -1.31 -12.26 -11.75
N TYR A 148 -2.28 -12.10 -10.85
CA TYR A 148 -2.65 -10.84 -10.25
C TYR A 148 -2.61 -10.94 -8.73
N LEU A 149 -2.11 -9.89 -8.08
CA LEU A 149 -2.18 -9.68 -6.64
C LEU A 149 -2.65 -8.26 -6.33
N TYR A 150 -3.65 -8.14 -5.47
CA TYR A 150 -3.95 -6.90 -4.77
C TYR A 150 -3.02 -6.80 -3.55
N ASN A 151 -1.83 -6.21 -3.71
CA ASN A 151 -0.87 -6.09 -2.61
C ASN A 151 -1.21 -4.89 -1.72
N THR A 152 -1.24 -5.11 -0.41
CA THR A 152 -1.45 -4.05 0.57
C THR A 152 -0.93 -4.45 1.95
N LEU A 153 -0.56 -3.44 2.74
CA LEU A 153 -0.45 -3.55 4.20
C LEU A 153 -1.68 -2.93 4.86
N THR A 154 -2.83 -3.56 4.69
CA THR A 154 -4.08 -3.12 5.31
C THR A 154 -4.20 -3.65 6.73
N PRO A 155 -4.42 -2.79 7.74
CA PRO A 155 -4.69 -3.24 9.10
C PRO A 155 -5.94 -4.13 9.17
N ILE A 156 -5.91 -5.15 9.99
CA ILE A 156 -7.09 -5.97 10.29
C ILE A 156 -8.00 -5.15 11.20
N ARG A 157 -9.23 -4.87 10.78
CA ARG A 157 -10.19 -4.09 11.58
C ARG A 157 -11.61 -4.39 11.15
N GLU A 158 -12.54 -4.20 12.08
CA GLU A 158 -13.97 -4.31 11.82
C GLU A 158 -14.52 -3.04 11.15
N GLY A 159 -15.72 -3.15 10.58
CA GLY A 159 -16.43 -2.05 9.94
C GLY A 159 -16.33 -2.06 8.41
N SER A 160 -16.82 -0.98 7.81
CA SER A 160 -16.88 -0.80 6.36
C SER A 160 -15.74 0.09 5.84
N TRP A 161 -15.56 0.07 4.52
CA TRP A 161 -14.62 0.96 3.83
C TRP A 161 -14.88 2.44 4.14
N GLN A 162 -16.16 2.83 4.28
CA GLN A 162 -16.55 4.19 4.67
C GLN A 162 -16.17 4.52 6.11
N ASP A 163 -16.21 3.56 7.02
CA ASP A 163 -15.81 3.77 8.42
C ASP A 163 -14.31 3.99 8.54
N TRP A 164 -13.53 3.31 7.68
CA TRP A 164 -12.07 3.39 7.66
C TRP A 164 -11.53 4.66 7.01
N ASP A 165 -12.32 5.35 6.19
CA ASP A 165 -11.91 6.63 5.60
C ASP A 165 -12.11 7.81 6.56
N ARG A 166 -12.97 7.65 7.56
CA ARG A 166 -13.31 8.68 8.52
C ARG A 166 -12.23 8.82 9.58
N LEU A 167 -12.19 10.01 10.18
CA LEU A 167 -11.46 10.23 11.42
C LEU A 167 -12.16 9.47 12.55
N GLN A 168 -11.41 8.63 13.26
CA GLN A 168 -11.93 7.79 14.34
C GLN A 168 -11.51 8.36 15.71
N PRO A 169 -12.44 8.85 16.53
CA PRO A 169 -12.17 9.07 17.95
C PRO A 169 -11.74 7.75 18.59
N ILE A 170 -10.66 7.77 19.35
CA ILE A 170 -10.14 6.55 19.99
C ILE A 170 -9.48 6.90 21.32
N ASN A 171 -9.71 6.05 22.31
CA ASN A 171 -9.09 6.16 23.63
C ASN A 171 -8.90 4.78 24.30
N ARG A 172 -9.10 3.67 23.57
CA ARG A 172 -8.93 2.31 24.10
C ARG A 172 -8.04 1.47 23.21
N SER A 173 -7.16 0.68 23.81
CA SER A 173 -6.31 -0.27 23.11
C SER A 173 -7.09 -1.39 22.42
N ALA A 174 -8.23 -1.79 22.98
CA ALA A 174 -9.12 -2.78 22.37
C ALA A 174 -9.66 -2.35 20.98
N ASP A 175 -9.70 -1.04 20.71
CA ASP A 175 -10.17 -0.49 19.43
C ASP A 175 -9.01 -0.26 18.42
N LEU A 176 -7.75 -0.50 18.83
CA LEU A 176 -6.56 -0.30 18.01
C LEU A 176 -5.90 -1.64 17.65
N ASN A 177 -6.36 -2.25 16.56
CA ASN A 177 -5.63 -3.38 15.98
C ASN A 177 -4.41 -2.88 15.18
N SER A 178 -3.25 -3.49 15.44
CA SER A 178 -1.99 -3.16 14.77
C SER A 178 -1.49 -4.26 13.82
N ASP A 179 -2.21 -5.38 13.73
CA ASP A 179 -1.89 -6.47 12.81
C ASP A 179 -2.37 -6.14 11.40
N TYR A 180 -1.68 -6.70 10.41
CA TYR A 180 -1.99 -6.55 8.98
C TYR A 180 -2.45 -7.88 8.40
N TYR A 181 -3.27 -7.83 7.35
CA TYR A 181 -3.54 -9.03 6.54
C TYR A 181 -2.22 -9.60 6.00
N ILE A 182 -2.02 -10.91 6.20
CA ILE A 182 -0.87 -11.64 5.65
C ILE A 182 -1.07 -11.92 4.15
N TYR A 183 0.01 -12.23 3.44
CA TYR A 183 -0.01 -12.50 2.00
C TYR A 183 -1.12 -13.46 1.57
N GLU A 184 -1.34 -14.53 2.33
CA GLU A 184 -2.32 -15.59 2.06
C GLU A 184 -3.76 -15.06 2.04
N GLN A 185 -4.04 -14.01 2.80
CA GLN A 185 -5.36 -13.40 2.93
C GLN A 185 -5.64 -12.33 1.85
N LEU A 186 -4.63 -11.93 1.08
CA LEU A 186 -4.78 -10.91 0.05
C LEU A 186 -5.47 -11.46 -1.21
N PRO A 187 -6.36 -10.68 -1.87
CA PRO A 187 -6.97 -11.08 -3.13
C PRO A 187 -5.93 -11.35 -4.22
N LYS A 188 -5.98 -12.55 -4.79
CA LYS A 188 -5.07 -13.04 -5.83
C LYS A 188 -5.81 -13.86 -6.85
N LEU A 189 -5.31 -13.89 -8.09
CA LEU A 189 -5.86 -14.69 -9.17
C LEU A 189 -4.75 -15.18 -10.10
N THR A 190 -4.72 -16.47 -10.37
CA THR A 190 -3.72 -17.12 -11.25
C THR A 190 -4.44 -17.86 -12.35
N ASN A 191 -4.00 -17.70 -13.60
CA ASN A 191 -4.46 -18.44 -14.77
C ASN A 191 -6.00 -18.59 -14.84
N PRO A 192 -6.77 -17.48 -14.83
CA PRO A 192 -8.22 -17.57 -14.93
C PRO A 192 -8.65 -18.20 -16.26
N ALA A 193 -9.82 -18.85 -16.27
CA ALA A 193 -10.41 -19.44 -17.47
C ALA A 193 -10.64 -18.42 -18.61
N SER A 194 -10.67 -17.11 -18.31
CA SER A 194 -10.74 -16.04 -19.30
C SER A 194 -9.48 -15.92 -20.17
N GLY A 195 -8.32 -16.42 -19.72
CA GLY A 195 -7.05 -16.32 -20.44
C GLY A 195 -6.38 -14.93 -20.37
N TRP A 196 -6.93 -14.00 -19.59
CA TRP A 196 -6.38 -12.65 -19.44
C TRP A 196 -6.67 -12.04 -18.07
N LEU A 197 -5.82 -11.08 -17.67
CA LEU A 197 -5.93 -10.27 -16.46
C LEU A 197 -5.68 -8.80 -16.81
N GLN A 198 -6.33 -7.86 -16.12
CA GLN A 198 -6.11 -6.43 -16.30
C GLN A 198 -6.29 -5.69 -14.98
N ASN A 199 -5.72 -4.50 -14.85
CA ASN A 199 -6.19 -3.53 -13.87
C ASN A 199 -5.91 -2.10 -14.35
N THR A 200 -6.90 -1.21 -14.27
CA THR A 200 -6.75 0.21 -14.60
C THR A 200 -7.06 1.12 -13.41
N ASN A 201 -6.44 0.79 -12.27
CA ASN A 201 -6.65 1.46 -10.97
C ASN A 201 -8.03 1.24 -10.35
N ASP A 202 -8.83 0.38 -10.96
CA ASP A 202 -10.14 0.02 -10.45
C ASP A 202 -9.99 -0.79 -9.15
N PRO A 203 -10.85 -0.56 -8.15
CA PRO A 203 -10.86 -1.37 -6.94
C PRO A 203 -11.17 -2.83 -7.29
N PRO A 204 -10.71 -3.79 -6.47
CA PRO A 204 -11.10 -5.17 -6.68
C PRO A 204 -12.63 -5.27 -6.53
N GLY A 205 -13.30 -5.78 -7.56
CA GLY A 205 -14.72 -6.08 -7.54
C GLY A 205 -15.12 -7.03 -6.40
N PRO A 206 -16.42 -7.21 -6.16
CA PRO A 206 -16.90 -8.11 -5.12
C PRO A 206 -16.41 -9.54 -5.36
N ALA A 207 -16.02 -10.21 -4.27
CA ALA A 207 -15.54 -11.59 -4.30
C ALA A 207 -16.53 -12.53 -5.02
N PRO A 208 -16.05 -13.57 -5.75
CA PRO A 208 -14.67 -14.01 -5.84
C PRO A 208 -13.87 -13.34 -6.98
N PHE A 209 -14.45 -12.35 -7.66
CA PHE A 209 -13.82 -11.68 -8.79
C PHE A 209 -13.24 -10.34 -8.33
N PRO A 210 -11.93 -10.25 -8.03
CA PRO A 210 -11.29 -8.95 -8.01
C PRO A 210 -11.54 -8.29 -9.38
N GLY A 211 -11.45 -6.97 -9.47
CA GLY A 211 -11.76 -6.12 -10.63
C GLY A 211 -10.74 -6.29 -11.76
N VAL A 212 -10.44 -7.55 -12.06
CA VAL A 212 -9.35 -8.12 -12.81
C VAL A 212 -10.04 -9.05 -13.79
N GLY A 213 -10.49 -8.48 -14.89
CA GLY A 213 -11.56 -9.05 -15.70
C GLY A 213 -12.78 -8.13 -15.81
N CYS A 214 -13.72 -8.46 -16.70
CA CYS A 214 -14.95 -7.67 -16.87
C CYS A 214 -16.06 -7.98 -15.86
N GLY A 215 -15.93 -9.06 -15.10
CA GLY A 215 -16.91 -9.48 -14.10
C GLY A 215 -16.97 -8.61 -12.85
N GLY A 216 -16.07 -7.61 -12.71
CA GLY A 216 -15.93 -6.78 -11.51
C GLY A 216 -15.90 -5.28 -11.77
N LEU A 217 -16.36 -4.81 -12.94
CA LEU A 217 -16.46 -3.38 -13.23
C LEU A 217 -17.42 -2.72 -12.23
N SER A 218 -16.86 -2.01 -11.25
CA SER A 218 -17.61 -1.17 -10.32
C SER A 218 -18.01 0.15 -11.02
N SER A 219 -18.90 0.94 -10.42
CA SER A 219 -19.18 2.30 -10.90
C SER A 219 -17.96 3.24 -10.84
N GLN A 220 -16.87 2.82 -10.18
CA GLN A 220 -15.58 3.52 -10.19
C GLN A 220 -14.70 3.13 -11.37
N SER A 221 -15.10 2.16 -12.19
CA SER A 221 -14.34 1.80 -13.38
C SER A 221 -14.31 2.99 -14.31
N GLY A 222 -13.14 3.58 -14.51
CA GLY A 222 -12.97 4.65 -15.49
C GLY A 222 -13.27 4.12 -16.89
N ARG A 223 -13.39 5.04 -17.85
CA ARG A 223 -13.55 4.71 -19.28
C ARG A 223 -12.52 3.68 -19.78
N ALA A 224 -11.31 3.70 -19.22
CA ALA A 224 -10.23 2.77 -19.57
C ALA A 224 -10.55 1.31 -19.21
N GLY A 225 -11.15 1.05 -18.04
CA GLY A 225 -11.46 -0.32 -17.59
C GLY A 225 -12.53 -0.98 -18.46
N SER A 226 -13.57 -0.24 -18.84
CA SER A 226 -14.64 -0.75 -19.72
C SER A 226 -14.21 -0.92 -21.17
N GLU A 227 -13.33 -0.05 -21.68
CA GLU A 227 -12.77 -0.14 -23.03
C GLU A 227 -11.80 -1.33 -23.18
N LEU A 228 -10.88 -1.55 -22.23
CA LEU A 228 -10.00 -2.72 -22.25
C LEU A 228 -10.77 -4.03 -22.11
N CYS A 229 -11.82 -4.01 -21.29
CA CYS A 229 -12.73 -5.13 -21.19
C CYS A 229 -13.38 -5.52 -22.51
N SER A 230 -13.90 -4.51 -23.21
CA SER A 230 -14.50 -4.69 -24.52
C SER A 230 -13.46 -5.15 -25.54
N PHE A 231 -12.22 -4.66 -25.45
CA PHE A 231 -11.11 -5.08 -26.30
C PHE A 231 -10.76 -6.57 -26.10
N PHE A 232 -10.44 -7.00 -24.88
CA PHE A 232 -10.07 -8.41 -24.63
C PHE A 232 -11.23 -9.39 -24.84
N ALA A 233 -12.48 -8.98 -24.60
CA ALA A 233 -13.65 -9.80 -24.92
C ALA A 233 -13.89 -9.94 -26.44
N ALA A 234 -13.55 -8.91 -27.23
CA ALA A 234 -13.69 -8.93 -28.69
C ALA A 234 -12.59 -9.74 -29.39
N TYR A 235 -11.46 -9.96 -28.73
CA TYR A 235 -10.32 -10.72 -29.26
C TYR A 235 -9.97 -11.90 -28.34
N PRO A 236 -10.80 -12.96 -28.30
CA PRO A 236 -10.47 -14.15 -27.53
C PRO A 236 -9.12 -14.70 -27.99
N THR A 237 -8.24 -15.01 -27.04
CA THR A 237 -6.90 -15.54 -27.29
C THR A 237 -6.99 -16.80 -28.14
N VAL A 238 -6.29 -16.82 -29.26
CA VAL A 238 -6.11 -18.03 -30.09
C VAL A 238 -5.21 -18.98 -29.29
N ASN A 239 -5.73 -20.17 -28.99
CA ASN A 239 -4.97 -21.26 -28.34
C ASN A 239 -3.70 -21.61 -29.14
#